data_AF-A0A3S8Y0H9-F1
#
_entry.id   AF-A0A3S8Y0H9-F1
#
_cell.length_a   1.000
_cell.length_b   1.000
_cell.length_c   1.000
_cell.angle_alpha   90.00
_cell.angle_beta   90.00
_cell.angle_gamma   90.00
#
_symmetry.space_group_name_H-M   'P 1'
#
loop_
_entity.id
_entity.type
_entity.pdbx_description
1 polymer ?
#
loop_
_entity_poly.entity_id
_entity_poly.type
_entity_poly.pdbx_seq_one_letter_code
_entity_poly.pdbx_strand_id
1 'polypeptide(L)'
;MGHVHPSHLVDLALGHAGGDADVGALRHAESCPRCREELLRLARVVTTARSAEASDLPVAPPECVWQRISLEVLQETAGPPRPGEHLAHRSAGGKARVVRRRWTNRAGEGLLGRALATAALLLRRRRIRAGRAADR
;
A
#
# COMPACT_ATOMS: atom_id res chain seq x y z
N MET A 1 -18.32 -24.96 2.82
CA MET A 1 -19.13 -23.74 2.57
C MET A 1 -18.20 -22.64 2.11
N GLY A 2 -18.53 -21.96 1.02
CA GLY A 2 -17.69 -20.91 0.42
C GLY A 2 -17.79 -19.58 1.18
N HIS A 3 -16.84 -18.68 0.90
CA HIS A 3 -16.90 -17.29 1.35
C HIS A 3 -17.81 -16.47 0.43
N VAL A 4 -18.35 -15.35 0.94
CA VAL A 4 -19.03 -14.35 0.12
C VAL A 4 -18.06 -13.83 -0.95
N HIS A 5 -18.55 -13.64 -2.18
CA HIS A 5 -17.73 -13.16 -3.28
C HIS A 5 -17.21 -11.73 -2.98
N PRO A 6 -15.94 -11.40 -3.29
CA PRO A 6 -15.38 -10.09 -2.96
C PRO A 6 -16.16 -8.90 -3.50
N SER A 7 -16.67 -8.97 -4.74
CA SER A 7 -17.48 -7.89 -5.33
C SER A 7 -18.77 -7.65 -4.54
N HIS A 8 -19.39 -8.73 -4.04
CA HIS A 8 -20.61 -8.63 -3.25
C HIS A 8 -20.35 -7.97 -1.89
N LEU A 9 -19.20 -8.25 -1.25
CA LEU A 9 -18.76 -7.53 -0.05
C LEU A 9 -18.51 -6.04 -0.31
N VAL A 10 -18.05 -5.67 -1.51
CA VAL A 10 -17.90 -4.26 -1.91
C VAL A 10 -19.26 -3.58 -2.04
N ASP A 11 -20.23 -4.22 -2.69
CA ASP A 11 -21.59 -3.68 -2.83
C ASP A 11 -22.25 -3.45 -1.47
N LEU A 12 -22.09 -4.40 -0.54
CA LEU A 12 -22.53 -4.27 0.85
C LEU A 12 -21.84 -3.09 1.55
N ALA A 13 -20.51 -2.95 1.40
CA ALA A 13 -19.76 -1.86 2.03
C ALA A 13 -20.13 -0.48 1.47
N LEU A 14 -20.48 -0.39 0.18
CA LEU A 14 -20.98 0.82 -0.45
C LEU A 14 -22.42 1.15 -0.03
N GLY A 15 -23.14 0.22 0.59
CA GLY A 15 -24.54 0.39 0.96
C GLY A 15 -25.49 0.19 -0.21
N HIS A 16 -25.06 -0.51 -1.27
CA HIS A 16 -25.93 -0.93 -2.38
C HIS A 16 -26.72 -2.21 -2.06
N ALA A 17 -26.91 -2.50 -0.77
CA ALA A 17 -27.62 -3.68 -0.31
C ALA A 17 -29.14 -3.53 -0.51
N GLY A 18 -29.75 -4.48 -1.22
CA GLY A 18 -31.18 -4.68 -1.34
C GLY A 18 -31.51 -6.15 -1.62
N GLY A 19 -32.23 -6.79 -0.68
CA GLY A 19 -32.82 -8.11 -0.87
C GLY A 19 -32.23 -9.21 0.02
N ASP A 20 -32.78 -10.43 -0.12
CA ASP A 20 -32.51 -11.55 0.78
C ASP A 20 -31.06 -12.07 0.68
N ALA A 21 -30.44 -11.95 -0.50
CA ALA A 21 -29.04 -12.34 -0.71
C ALA A 21 -28.08 -11.51 0.16
N ASP A 22 -28.39 -10.23 0.38
CA ASP A 22 -27.57 -9.33 1.18
C ASP A 22 -27.73 -9.62 2.67
N VAL A 23 -28.97 -9.87 3.12
CA VAL A 23 -29.25 -10.33 4.49
C VAL A 23 -28.50 -11.63 4.77
N GLY A 24 -28.50 -12.57 3.82
CA GLY A 24 -27.75 -13.82 3.91
C GLY A 24 -26.24 -13.60 3.99
N ALA A 25 -25.68 -12.71 3.17
CA ALA A 25 -24.26 -12.38 3.17
C ALA A 25 -23.81 -11.67 4.45
N LEU A 26 -24.62 -10.76 5.00
CA LEU A 26 -24.36 -10.11 6.28
C LEU A 26 -24.39 -11.11 7.44
N ARG A 27 -25.40 -12.01 7.48
CA ARG A 27 -25.47 -13.10 8.46
C ARG A 27 -24.26 -14.06 8.34
N HIS A 28 -23.81 -14.32 7.12
CA HIS A 28 -22.56 -15.08 6.93
C HIS A 28 -21.36 -14.35 7.50
N ALA A 29 -21.24 -13.04 7.26
CA ALA A 29 -20.15 -12.23 7.82
C ALA A 29 -20.15 -12.20 9.36
N GLU A 30 -21.30 -12.28 10.02
CA GLU A 30 -21.37 -12.39 11.48
C GLU A 30 -20.74 -13.67 12.02
N SER A 31 -20.84 -14.78 11.28
CA SER A 31 -20.33 -16.10 11.66
C SER A 31 -18.96 -16.46 11.05
N CYS A 32 -18.52 -15.77 10.00
CA CYS A 32 -17.26 -16.02 9.31
C CYS A 32 -16.22 -14.90 9.58
N PRO A 33 -15.15 -15.16 10.35
CA PRO A 33 -14.14 -14.15 10.66
C PRO A 33 -13.49 -13.50 9.44
N ARG A 34 -13.22 -14.28 8.38
CA ARG A 34 -12.61 -13.77 7.15
C ARG A 34 -13.52 -12.77 6.41
N CYS A 35 -14.80 -13.13 6.22
CA CYS A 35 -15.76 -12.25 5.56
C CYS A 35 -16.04 -10.99 6.39
N ARG A 36 -16.09 -11.13 7.72
CA ARG A 36 -16.20 -10.00 8.65
C ARG A 36 -15.03 -9.04 8.51
N GLU A 37 -13.80 -9.55 8.54
CA GLU A 37 -12.60 -8.71 8.46
C GLU A 37 -12.53 -7.98 7.13
N GLU A 38 -12.87 -8.64 6.04
CA GLU A 38 -12.88 -8.04 4.71
C GLU A 38 -13.95 -6.93 4.60
N LEU A 39 -15.18 -7.22 5.05
CA LEU A 39 -16.25 -6.22 5.08
C LEU A 39 -15.87 -5.01 5.93
N LEU A 40 -15.24 -5.21 7.09
CA LEU A 40 -14.76 -4.11 7.95
C LEU A 40 -13.63 -3.30 7.30
N ARG A 41 -12.74 -3.93 6.53
CA ARG A 41 -11.71 -3.18 5.76
C ARG A 41 -12.35 -2.31 4.69
N LEU A 42 -13.28 -2.87 3.93
CA LEU A 42 -13.99 -2.15 2.88
C LEU A 42 -14.82 -1.00 3.47
N ALA A 43 -15.56 -1.25 4.55
CA ALA A 43 -16.32 -0.23 5.25
C ALA A 43 -15.43 0.94 5.72
N ARG A 44 -14.23 0.65 6.27
CA ARG A 44 -13.28 1.71 6.64
C ARG A 44 -12.85 2.55 5.45
N VAL A 45 -12.53 1.94 4.31
CA VAL A 45 -12.16 2.67 3.09
C VAL A 45 -13.30 3.57 2.64
N VAL A 46 -14.52 3.03 2.59
CA VAL A 46 -15.72 3.79 2.20
C VAL A 46 -15.98 4.95 3.16
N THR A 47 -15.87 4.72 4.47
CA THR A 47 -16.02 5.79 5.47
C THR A 47 -14.98 6.89 5.27
N THR A 48 -13.70 6.54 5.13
CA THR A 48 -12.63 7.51 4.90
C THR A 48 -12.84 8.30 3.61
N ALA A 49 -13.24 7.63 2.53
CA ALA A 49 -13.49 8.29 1.25
C ALA A 49 -14.69 9.26 1.33
N ARG A 50 -15.75 8.88 2.06
CA ARG A 50 -16.93 9.74 2.25
C ARG A 50 -16.70 10.90 3.21
N SER A 51 -15.75 10.76 4.14
CA SER A 51 -15.36 11.82 5.06
C SER A 51 -14.27 12.74 4.50
N ALA A 52 -13.82 12.54 3.26
CA ALA A 52 -12.79 13.37 2.65
C ALA A 52 -13.30 14.79 2.45
N GLU A 53 -12.52 15.76 2.90
CA GLU A 53 -12.81 17.18 2.73
C GLU A 53 -12.08 17.75 1.52
N ALA A 54 -12.47 18.94 1.07
CA ALA A 54 -11.81 19.61 -0.05
C ALA A 54 -10.30 19.83 0.19
N SER A 55 -9.88 19.97 1.45
CA SER A 55 -8.47 20.08 1.84
C SER A 55 -7.68 18.78 1.71
N ASP A 56 -8.36 17.62 1.71
CA ASP A 56 -7.73 16.31 1.52
C ASP A 56 -7.48 16.03 0.03
N LEU A 57 -8.14 16.78 -0.86
CA LEU A 57 -7.97 16.62 -2.29
C LEU A 57 -6.65 17.26 -2.76
N PRO A 58 -5.95 16.63 -3.71
CA PRO A 58 -4.77 17.22 -4.31
C PRO A 58 -5.15 18.52 -5.02
N VAL A 59 -4.37 19.57 -4.80
CA VAL A 59 -4.48 20.82 -5.57
C VAL A 59 -3.92 20.57 -6.97
N ALA A 60 -4.64 21.04 -7.99
CA ALA A 60 -4.17 20.98 -9.37
C ALA A 60 -2.80 21.67 -9.49
N PRO A 61 -1.78 21.00 -10.05
CA PRO A 61 -0.47 21.61 -10.20
C PRO A 61 -0.55 22.77 -11.21
N PRO A 62 0.31 23.80 -11.09
CA PRO A 62 0.37 24.90 -12.04
C PRO A 62 0.65 24.42 -13.47
N GLU A 63 0.11 25.13 -14.48
CA GLU A 63 0.27 24.80 -15.90
C GLU A 63 1.73 24.63 -16.34
N CYS A 64 2.65 25.41 -15.78
CA CYS A 64 4.08 25.29 -16.12
C CYS A 64 4.66 23.90 -15.78
N VAL A 65 4.11 23.21 -14.77
CA VAL A 65 4.52 21.84 -14.42
C VAL A 65 4.11 20.88 -15.53
N TRP A 66 2.88 21.00 -16.03
CA TRP A 66 2.39 20.17 -17.14
C TRP A 66 3.12 20.46 -18.45
N GLN A 67 3.36 21.73 -18.77
CA GLN A 67 4.13 22.11 -19.96
C GLN A 67 5.53 21.50 -19.95
N ARG A 68 6.21 21.55 -18.80
CA ARG A 68 7.55 20.94 -18.66
C ARG A 68 7.50 19.41 -18.81
N ILE A 69 6.55 18.73 -18.15
CA ILE A 69 6.39 17.27 -18.28
C ILE A 69 6.15 16.89 -19.75
N SER A 70 5.26 17.61 -20.44
CA SER A 70 4.98 17.37 -21.85
C SER A 70 6.22 17.54 -22.73
N LEU A 71 7.01 18.59 -22.50
CA LEU A 71 8.26 18.83 -23.24
C LEU A 71 9.30 17.73 -22.99
N GLU A 72 9.44 17.25 -21.74
CA GLU A 72 10.37 16.17 -21.38
C GLU A 72 9.98 14.83 -22.03
N VAL A 73 8.70 14.45 -21.94
CA VAL A 73 8.19 13.21 -22.56
C VAL A 73 8.35 13.24 -24.08
N LEU A 74 8.06 14.37 -24.72
CA LEU A 74 8.23 14.54 -26.16
C LEU A 74 9.70 14.47 -26.56
N GLN A 75 10.61 15.05 -25.79
CA GLN A 75 12.06 14.99 -26.06
C GLN A 75 12.64 13.58 -25.88
N GLU A 76 12.18 12.83 -24.87
CA GLU A 76 12.58 11.42 -24.69
C GLU A 76 12.13 10.56 -25.88
N THR A 77 10.96 10.87 -26.44
CA THR A 77 10.41 10.14 -27.59
C THR A 77 11.02 10.60 -28.93
N ALA A 78 11.44 11.87 -29.03
CA ALA A 78 11.98 12.47 -30.25
C ALA A 78 13.51 12.37 -30.38
N GLY A 79 14.21 11.78 -29.41
CA GLY A 79 15.63 11.54 -29.51
C GLY A 79 15.97 10.67 -30.73
N PRO A 80 17.08 10.93 -31.45
CA PRO A 80 17.54 10.03 -32.51
C PRO A 80 17.70 8.61 -31.94
N PRO A 81 17.41 7.55 -32.72
CA PRO A 81 17.62 6.19 -32.25
C PRO A 81 19.04 6.09 -31.71
N ARG A 82 19.20 5.65 -30.45
CA ARG A 82 20.52 5.49 -29.83
C ARG A 82 21.35 4.61 -30.77
N PRO A 83 22.43 5.14 -31.39
CA PRO A 83 23.24 4.35 -32.30
C PRO A 83 23.98 3.30 -31.45
N GLY A 84 23.45 2.08 -31.40
CA GLY A 84 24.10 1.00 -30.65
C GLY A 84 23.27 -0.26 -30.36
N GLU A 85 21.94 -0.25 -30.52
CA GLU A 85 21.14 -1.42 -30.10
C GLU A 85 20.85 -2.45 -31.21
N HIS A 86 21.36 -2.26 -32.42
CA HIS A 86 21.32 -3.29 -33.46
C HIS A 86 22.64 -3.38 -34.20
N LEU A 87 23.53 -4.27 -33.74
CA LEU A 87 24.38 -5.18 -34.52
C LEU A 87 25.41 -5.87 -33.59
N ALA A 88 24.95 -6.75 -32.71
CA ALA A 88 25.82 -7.76 -32.08
C ALA A 88 25.04 -8.99 -31.60
N HIS A 89 24.20 -9.56 -32.48
CA HIS A 89 23.72 -10.93 -32.32
C HIS A 89 24.00 -11.75 -33.59
N ARG A 90 25.29 -11.91 -33.90
CA ARG A 90 25.79 -13.05 -34.70
C ARG A 90 27.16 -13.46 -34.17
N SER A 91 27.12 -14.50 -33.33
CA SER A 91 28.18 -15.39 -32.81
C SER A 91 29.65 -15.03 -33.02
N ALA A 92 30.38 -14.86 -31.91
CA ALA A 92 31.42 -15.81 -31.49
C ALA A 92 32.06 -15.39 -30.15
N GLY A 93 32.11 -16.35 -29.21
CA GLY A 93 33.08 -16.51 -28.13
C GLY A 93 33.71 -15.27 -27.48
N GLY A 94 33.20 -14.85 -26.33
CA GLY A 94 33.86 -13.82 -25.54
C GLY A 94 33.27 -13.67 -24.15
N LYS A 95 33.66 -14.56 -23.25
CA LYS A 95 33.62 -14.46 -21.78
C LYS A 95 32.50 -13.55 -21.24
N ALA A 96 31.40 -14.18 -20.84
CA ALA A 96 30.34 -13.56 -20.07
C ALA A 96 30.94 -12.83 -18.86
N ARG A 97 31.18 -11.52 -18.98
CA ARG A 97 31.21 -10.64 -17.83
C ARG A 97 29.78 -10.55 -17.36
N VAL A 98 29.41 -11.52 -16.53
CA VAL A 98 28.26 -11.43 -15.64
C VAL A 98 28.56 -10.25 -14.72
N VAL A 99 28.20 -9.05 -15.17
CA VAL A 99 27.97 -7.93 -14.28
C VAL A 99 26.73 -8.35 -13.49
N ARG A 100 26.97 -9.05 -12.38
CA ARG A 100 25.99 -9.19 -11.31
C ARG A 100 25.67 -7.77 -10.91
N ARG A 101 24.63 -7.18 -11.50
CA ARG A 101 23.94 -6.04 -10.90
C ARG A 101 23.43 -6.58 -9.58
N ARG A 102 24.20 -6.29 -8.54
CA ARG A 102 23.88 -6.53 -7.15
C ARG A 102 22.71 -5.63 -6.82
N TRP A 103 21.51 -6.07 -7.21
CA TRP A 103 20.26 -5.60 -6.67
C TRP A 103 20.27 -6.02 -5.21
N THR A 104 20.86 -5.17 -4.37
CA THR A 104 20.57 -5.24 -2.94
C THR A 104 19.14 -4.77 -2.81
N ASN A 105 18.23 -5.74 -2.75
CA ASN A 105 16.96 -5.58 -2.06
C ASN A 105 17.29 -4.95 -0.71
N ARG A 106 17.11 -3.63 -0.58
CA ARG A 106 17.03 -2.96 0.72
C ARG A 106 15.63 -3.21 1.27
N ALA A 107 15.32 -4.49 1.44
CA ALA A 107 14.23 -4.99 2.25
C ALA A 107 14.86 -5.46 3.56
N GLY A 108 14.42 -4.86 4.66
CA GLY A 108 14.67 -5.41 6.00
C GLY A 108 15.91 -4.84 6.68
N GLU A 109 15.80 -3.65 7.26
CA GLU A 109 16.41 -3.30 8.55
C GLU A 109 15.86 -1.95 9.02
N GLY A 110 14.84 -1.99 9.88
CA GLY A 110 14.24 -0.77 10.43
C GLY A 110 13.06 -0.99 11.38
N LEU A 111 12.44 -2.17 11.37
CA LEU A 111 11.31 -2.47 12.25
C LEU A 111 11.67 -3.22 13.54
N LEU A 112 12.83 -3.88 13.62
CA LEU A 112 13.30 -4.49 14.88
C LEU A 112 13.87 -3.46 15.87
N GLY A 113 14.45 -2.35 15.38
CA GLY A 113 14.92 -1.26 16.23
C GLY A 113 13.79 -0.47 16.92
N ARG A 114 12.61 -0.38 16.29
CA ARG A 114 11.47 0.36 16.84
C ARG A 114 10.67 -0.44 17.88
N ALA A 115 10.66 -1.77 17.82
CA ALA A 115 9.96 -2.61 18.79
C ALA A 115 10.66 -2.67 20.16
N LEU A 116 11.99 -2.63 20.19
CA LEU A 116 12.75 -2.64 21.46
C LEU A 116 12.68 -1.28 22.19
N ALA A 117 12.63 -0.16 21.44
CA ALA A 117 12.53 1.17 22.03
C ALA A 117 11.17 1.43 22.71
N THR A 118 10.06 0.92 22.17
CA THR A 118 8.73 1.07 22.79
C THR A 118 8.54 0.18 24.01
N ALA A 119 9.07 -1.06 23.99
CA ALA A 119 9.04 -1.96 25.15
C ALA A 119 9.83 -1.39 26.35
N ALA A 120 11.01 -0.81 26.11
CA ALA A 120 11.82 -0.17 27.16
C ALA A 120 11.11 1.06 27.79
N LEU A 121 10.41 1.86 26.99
CA LEU A 121 9.67 3.03 27.46
C LEU A 121 8.44 2.66 28.31
N LEU A 122 7.74 1.57 27.96
CA LEU A 122 6.61 1.06 28.74
C LEU A 122 7.04 0.43 30.07
N LEU A 123 8.16 -0.30 30.09
CA LEU A 123 8.72 -0.86 31.33
C LEU A 123 9.24 0.23 32.28
N ARG A 124 9.90 1.27 31.75
CA ARG A 124 10.36 2.41 32.57
C ARG A 124 9.19 3.20 33.17
N ARG A 125 8.10 3.42 32.42
CA ARG A 125 6.89 4.07 32.94
C ARG A 125 6.19 3.25 34.03
N ARG A 126 6.16 1.92 33.93
CA ARG A 126 5.57 1.06 34.97
C ARG A 126 6.36 1.11 36.29
N ARG A 127 7.70 1.12 36.24
CA ARG A 127 8.53 1.21 37.46
C ARG A 127 8.33 2.53 38.21
N ILE A 128 8.18 3.65 37.50
CA ILE A 128 7.95 4.98 38.12
C ILE A 128 6.57 5.05 38.79
N ARG A 129 5.54 4.38 38.25
CA ARG A 129 4.21 4.29 38.88
C ARG A 129 4.20 3.39 40.12
N ALA A 130 4.92 2.27 40.09
CA ALA A 130 5.00 1.34 41.22
C ALA A 130 5.72 1.97 42.43
N GLY A 131 6.75 2.80 42.21
CA GLY A 131 7.42 3.53 43.29
C GLY A 131 6.58 4.62 43.96
N ARG A 132 5.53 5.14 43.29
CA ARG A 132 4.63 6.16 43.84
C ARG A 132 3.44 5.60 44.63
N ALA A 133 3.25 4.29 44.64
CA ALA A 133 2.19 3.62 45.39
C ALA A 133 2.68 3.04 46.73
N ALA A 134 3.99 3.12 47.02
CA ALA A 134 4.60 2.60 48.24
C ALA A 134 4.91 3.69 49.28
N ASP A 135 4.47 4.93 49.06
CA ASP A 135 4.72 6.08 49.94
C ASP A 135 3.40 6.80 50.32
N ARG A 136 2.37 6.01 50.61
CA ARG A 136 1.11 6.44 51.21
C ARG A 136 0.65 5.45 52.26
#